data_AF-A0A1G7RHA6-F1
#
_entry.id   AF-A0A1G7RHA6-F1
#
_cell.length_a   1.000
_cell.length_b   1.000
_cell.length_c   1.000
_cell.angle_alpha   90.00
_cell.angle_beta   90.00
_cell.angle_gamma   90.00
#
_symmetry.space_group_name_H-M   'P 1'
#
loop_
_entity.id
_entity.type
_entity.pdbx_description
1 polymer ?
#
loop_
_entity_poly.entity_id
_entity_poly.type
_entity_poly.pdbx_seq_one_letter_code
_entity_poly.pdbx_strand_id
1 'polypeptide(L)'
;MDDDREDFVAAGAEEARRAAVLRPLVQAYLKGTGSLESGINDAVWELGVSRATVWRWIKRLAEEGGRTSALASRKRGRPTGTTLISGKVEAVIEEHLRRYFLRRERPSLSRIVTEIRSACWQQGLQPPTRRTV
;
A
#
# COMPACT_ATOMS: atom_id res chain seq x y z
N MET A 1 -15.67 -0.63 -19.92
CA MET A 1 -15.05 -0.17 -18.65
C MET A 1 -15.28 -1.33 -17.69
N ASP A 2 -14.64 -2.47 -17.96
CA ASP A 2 -15.06 -3.78 -17.43
C ASP A 2 -13.86 -4.67 -17.13
N ASP A 3 -12.72 -4.08 -16.78
CA ASP A 3 -11.44 -4.79 -16.57
C ASP A 3 -11.10 -4.98 -15.07
N ASP A 4 -11.60 -4.09 -14.20
CA ASP A 4 -11.26 -4.08 -12.76
C ASP A 4 -11.93 -5.21 -11.93
N ARG A 5 -12.95 -5.90 -12.47
CA ARG A 5 -13.67 -6.96 -11.73
C ARG A 5 -13.01 -8.34 -11.84
N GLU A 6 -12.26 -8.61 -12.90
CA GLU A 6 -11.59 -9.91 -13.08
C GLU A 6 -10.29 -10.02 -12.27
N ASP A 7 -9.60 -8.90 -12.06
CA ASP A 7 -8.32 -8.84 -11.33
C ASP A 7 -8.45 -9.22 -9.83
N PHE A 8 -9.57 -8.88 -9.18
CA PHE A 8 -9.79 -9.19 -7.77
C PHE A 8 -10.04 -10.68 -7.49
N VAL A 9 -10.67 -11.40 -8.42
CA VAL A 9 -10.95 -12.85 -8.27
C VAL A 9 -9.69 -13.67 -8.57
N ALA A 10 -8.90 -13.24 -9.56
CA ALA A 10 -7.62 -13.85 -9.91
C ALA A 10 -6.57 -13.70 -8.79
N ALA A 11 -6.54 -12.55 -8.10
CA ALA A 11 -5.64 -12.31 -6.98
C ALA A 11 -5.84 -13.32 -5.83
N GLY A 12 -7.10 -13.59 -5.46
CA GLY A 12 -7.43 -14.57 -4.42
C GLY A 12 -7.07 -16.02 -4.80
N ALA A 13 -7.23 -16.38 -6.08
CA ALA A 13 -6.89 -17.72 -6.58
C ALA A 13 -5.38 -18.00 -6.54
N GLU A 14 -4.56 -17.02 -6.96
CA GLU A 14 -3.10 -17.13 -6.94
C GLU A 14 -2.55 -17.11 -5.50
N GLU A 15 -3.16 -16.32 -4.59
CA GLU A 15 -2.84 -16.36 -3.16
C GLU A 15 -3.12 -17.73 -2.54
N ALA A 16 -4.26 -18.35 -2.88
CA ALA A 16 -4.61 -19.69 -2.43
C ALA A 16 -3.64 -20.75 -2.98
N ARG A 17 -3.26 -20.64 -4.26
CA ARG A 17 -2.26 -21.53 -4.89
C ARG A 17 -0.92 -21.45 -4.18
N ARG A 18 -0.38 -20.24 -3.96
CA ARG A 18 0.88 -20.05 -3.23
C ARG A 18 0.79 -20.56 -1.79
N ALA A 19 -0.31 -20.31 -1.10
CA ALA A 19 -0.50 -20.78 0.26
C ALA A 19 -0.54 -22.31 0.35
N ALA A 20 -1.12 -23.00 -0.65
CA ALA A 20 -1.13 -24.46 -0.68
C ALA A 20 0.28 -25.05 -0.70
N VAL A 21 1.17 -24.50 -1.53
CA VAL A 21 2.58 -24.92 -1.62
C VAL A 21 3.36 -24.63 -0.33
N LEU A 22 3.08 -23.50 0.31
CA LEU A 22 3.84 -23.04 1.49
C LEU A 22 3.34 -23.62 2.82
N ARG A 23 2.08 -24.06 2.92
CA ARG A 23 1.49 -24.65 4.13
C ARG A 23 2.34 -25.76 4.78
N PRO A 24 2.84 -26.77 4.05
CA PRO A 24 3.69 -27.80 4.66
C PRO A 24 4.98 -27.22 5.24
N LEU A 25 5.58 -26.24 4.55
CA LEU A 25 6.81 -25.57 5.01
C LEU A 25 6.55 -24.72 6.26
N VAL A 26 5.41 -24.04 6.34
CA VAL A 26 5.00 -23.26 7.51
C VAL A 26 4.76 -24.18 8.71
N GLN A 27 4.11 -25.32 8.51
CA GLN A 27 3.90 -26.30 9.57
C GLN A 27 5.23 -26.89 10.08
N ALA A 28 6.15 -27.22 9.17
CA ALA A 28 7.49 -27.69 9.54
C ALA A 28 8.28 -26.61 10.30
N TYR A 29 8.19 -25.36 9.86
CA TYR A 29 8.80 -24.20 10.52
C TYR A 29 8.25 -24.00 11.95
N LEU A 30 6.93 -24.05 12.13
CA LEU A 30 6.29 -23.91 13.45
C LEU A 30 6.62 -25.07 14.40
N LYS A 31 6.78 -26.28 13.87
CA LYS A 31 7.16 -27.47 14.65
C LYS A 31 8.65 -27.52 14.99
N GLY A 32 9.48 -26.66 14.40
CA GLY A 32 10.93 -26.66 14.59
C GLY A 32 11.62 -27.93 14.07
N THR A 33 10.97 -28.67 13.16
CA THR A 33 11.43 -30.00 12.70
C THR A 33 12.19 -29.92 11.37
N GLY A 34 13.46 -30.34 11.38
CA GLY A 34 14.20 -30.85 10.22
C GLY A 34 14.51 -29.87 9.08
N SER A 35 15.40 -30.28 8.17
CA SER A 35 15.93 -29.46 7.08
C SER A 35 14.83 -28.91 6.17
N LEU A 36 14.49 -27.63 6.35
CA LEU A 36 13.54 -26.90 5.51
C LEU A 36 14.11 -26.59 4.12
N GLU A 37 15.40 -26.82 3.91
CA GLU A 37 16.12 -26.40 2.70
C GLU A 37 15.62 -27.09 1.43
N SER A 38 15.36 -28.39 1.46
CA SER A 38 14.84 -29.12 0.31
C SER A 38 13.47 -28.57 -0.09
N GLY A 39 12.55 -28.46 0.89
CA GLY A 39 11.21 -27.96 0.65
C GLY A 39 11.18 -26.49 0.20
N ILE A 40 12.14 -25.67 0.65
CA ILE A 40 12.29 -24.29 0.15
C ILE A 40 12.73 -24.27 -1.31
N ASN A 41 13.67 -25.13 -1.71
CA ASN A 41 14.11 -25.20 -3.11
C ASN A 41 12.97 -25.68 -4.02
N ASP A 42 12.18 -26.66 -3.57
CA ASP A 42 11.00 -27.13 -4.32
C ASP A 42 9.97 -26.00 -4.49
N ALA A 43 9.69 -25.24 -3.43
CA ALA A 43 8.79 -24.08 -3.52
C ALA A 43 9.34 -22.94 -4.40
N VAL A 44 10.66 -22.75 -4.45
CA VAL A 44 11.31 -21.81 -5.37
C VAL A 44 11.06 -22.22 -6.82
N TRP A 45 11.24 -23.50 -7.13
CA TRP A 45 10.97 -24.04 -8.47
C TRP A 45 9.50 -23.96 -8.86
N GLU A 46 8.60 -24.37 -7.97
CA GLU A 46 7.16 -24.43 -8.25
C GLU A 46 6.50 -23.05 -8.36
N LEU A 47 6.94 -22.10 -7.52
CA LEU A 47 6.37 -20.74 -7.48
C LEU A 47 7.16 -19.74 -8.33
N GLY A 48 8.35 -20.11 -8.83
CA GLY A 48 9.19 -19.24 -9.65
C GLY A 48 9.69 -17.98 -8.94
N VAL A 49 9.88 -18.04 -7.61
CA VAL A 49 10.30 -16.89 -6.78
C VAL A 49 11.63 -17.13 -6.09
N SER A 50 12.32 -16.06 -5.67
CA SER A 50 13.58 -16.20 -4.94
C SER A 50 13.44 -16.91 -3.59
N ARG A 51 14.50 -17.59 -3.13
CA ARG A 51 14.58 -18.18 -1.77
C ARG A 51 14.22 -17.17 -0.68
N ALA A 52 14.65 -15.92 -0.81
CA ALA A 52 14.34 -14.85 0.14
C ALA A 52 12.84 -14.53 0.20
N THR A 53 12.14 -14.62 -0.94
CA THR A 53 10.68 -14.44 -1.01
C THR A 53 9.95 -15.58 -0.31
N VAL A 54 10.36 -16.83 -0.57
CA VAL A 54 9.79 -18.02 0.10
C VAL A 54 9.95 -17.92 1.61
N TRP A 55 11.15 -17.60 2.10
CA TRP A 55 11.39 -17.38 3.54
C TRP A 55 10.51 -16.29 4.14
N ARG A 56 10.38 -15.16 3.44
CA ARG A 56 9.53 -14.05 3.89
C ARG A 56 8.07 -14.48 4.01
N TRP A 57 7.58 -15.25 3.04
CA TRP A 57 6.22 -15.78 3.05
C TRP A 57 5.99 -16.83 4.14
N ILE A 58 6.94 -17.74 4.38
CA ILE A 58 6.86 -18.72 5.47
C ILE A 58 6.73 -18.01 6.82
N LYS A 59 7.61 -17.05 7.11
CA LYS A 59 7.59 -16.28 8.35
C LYS A 59 6.27 -15.53 8.52
N ARG A 60 5.80 -14.86 7.46
CA ARG A 60 4.55 -14.10 7.48
C ARG A 60 3.31 -14.97 7.67
N LEU A 61 3.25 -16.13 7.01
CA LEU A 61 2.16 -17.08 7.20
C LEU A 61 2.17 -17.65 8.62
N ALA A 62 3.34 -17.88 9.22
CA ALA A 62 3.46 -18.30 10.61
C ALA A 62 2.93 -17.22 11.58
N GLU A 63 3.25 -15.95 11.34
CA GLU A 63 2.81 -14.80 12.15
C GLU A 63 1.30 -14.52 12.02
N GLU A 64 0.74 -14.61 10.81
CA GLU A 64 -0.67 -14.29 10.53
C GLU A 64 -1.63 -15.49 10.71
N GLY A 65 -1.13 -16.64 11.19
CA GLY A 65 -1.92 -17.83 11.50
C GLY A 65 -2.37 -18.63 10.26
N GLY A 66 -1.61 -18.57 9.16
CA GLY A 66 -1.85 -19.34 7.94
C GLY A 66 -2.93 -18.77 7.00
N ARG A 67 -3.35 -17.51 7.20
CA ARG A 67 -4.32 -16.84 6.33
C ARG A 67 -3.73 -16.56 4.95
N THR A 68 -4.47 -16.86 3.89
CA THR A 68 -4.04 -16.63 2.49
C THR A 68 -3.86 -15.14 2.18
N SER A 69 -4.59 -14.26 2.87
CA SER A 69 -4.42 -12.81 2.82
C SER A 69 -3.00 -12.33 3.17
N ALA A 70 -2.23 -13.15 3.89
CA ALA A 70 -0.82 -12.89 4.18
C ALA A 70 0.06 -12.89 2.93
N LEU A 71 -0.38 -13.53 1.84
CA LEU A 71 0.32 -13.56 0.56
C LEU A 71 -0.20 -12.50 -0.42
N ALA A 72 -1.20 -11.73 -0.01
CA ALA A 72 -1.75 -10.68 -0.85
C ALA A 72 -0.70 -9.66 -1.24
N SER A 73 -0.73 -9.27 -2.51
CA SER A 73 0.12 -8.21 -3.05
C SER A 73 -0.19 -6.92 -2.31
N ARG A 74 0.69 -6.50 -1.41
CA ARG A 74 0.53 -5.22 -0.74
C ARG A 74 0.76 -4.14 -1.79
N LYS A 75 -0.25 -3.28 -2.02
CA LYS A 75 -0.11 -2.13 -2.92
C LYS A 75 1.19 -1.39 -2.57
N ARG A 76 2.13 -1.37 -3.52
CA ARG A 76 3.37 -0.61 -3.38
C ARG A 76 2.99 0.86 -3.27
N GLY A 77 3.50 1.54 -2.25
CA GLY A 77 3.18 2.93 -1.97
C GLY A 77 2.97 3.20 -0.49
N ARG A 78 2.61 4.44 -0.20
CA ARG A 78 2.30 4.91 1.14
C ARG A 78 1.03 4.21 1.65
N PRO A 79 1.00 3.71 2.90
CA PRO A 79 -0.19 3.07 3.42
C PRO A 79 -1.38 4.04 3.45
N THR A 80 -2.57 3.51 3.19
CA THR A 80 -3.83 4.26 3.26
C THR A 80 -3.96 4.96 4.61
N GLY A 81 -4.32 6.25 4.58
CA GLY A 81 -4.44 7.08 5.79
C GLY A 81 -3.16 7.78 6.25
N THR A 82 -2.06 7.64 5.52
CA THR A 82 -0.86 8.43 5.82
C THR A 82 -1.05 9.88 5.35
N THR A 83 -1.11 10.81 6.30
CA THR A 83 -1.16 12.24 6.03
C THR A 83 0.25 12.80 5.86
N LEU A 84 0.45 13.61 4.82
CA LEU A 84 1.72 14.28 4.52
C LEU A 84 1.78 15.71 5.06
N ILE A 85 0.61 16.29 5.30
CA ILE A 85 0.43 17.65 5.74
C ILE A 85 -0.43 17.62 7.01
N SER A 86 -0.25 18.61 7.87
CA SER A 86 -1.06 18.72 9.07
C SER A 86 -2.51 19.02 8.69
N GLY A 87 -3.47 18.55 9.48
CA GLY A 87 -4.89 18.82 9.24
C GLY A 87 -5.22 20.31 9.19
N LYS A 88 -4.42 21.15 9.87
CA LYS A 88 -4.53 22.62 9.78
C LYS A 88 -4.22 23.15 8.37
N VAL A 89 -3.20 22.58 7.70
CA VAL A 89 -2.86 22.94 6.31
C VAL A 89 -3.92 22.42 5.34
N GLU A 90 -4.44 21.20 5.55
CA GLU A 90 -5.58 20.69 4.77
C GLU A 90 -6.80 21.61 4.86
N ALA A 91 -7.14 22.09 6.05
CA ALA A 91 -8.27 23.00 6.24
C ALA A 91 -8.09 24.32 5.46
N VAL A 92 -6.88 24.89 5.47
CA VAL A 92 -6.56 26.10 4.70
C VAL A 92 -6.69 25.85 3.19
N ILE A 93 -6.21 24.69 2.71
CA ILE A 93 -6.34 24.30 1.30
C ILE A 93 -7.82 24.17 0.92
N GLU A 94 -8.59 23.42 1.70
CA GLU A 94 -10.01 23.16 1.43
C GLU A 94 -10.83 24.44 1.41
N GLU A 95 -10.59 25.36 2.35
CA GLU A 95 -11.25 26.67 2.37
C GLU A 95 -10.99 27.46 1.08
N HIS A 96 -9.72 27.56 0.66
CA HIS A 96 -9.33 28.33 -0.53
C HIS A 96 -9.83 27.66 -1.82
N LEU A 97 -9.81 26.33 -1.92
CA LEU A 97 -10.36 25.61 -3.07
C LEU A 97 -11.87 25.82 -3.17
N ARG A 98 -12.62 25.75 -2.07
CA ARG A 98 -14.07 26.03 -2.07
C ARG A 98 -14.40 27.46 -2.46
N ARG A 99 -13.60 28.42 -1.98
CA ARG A 99 -13.86 29.85 -2.19
C ARG A 99 -13.52 30.31 -3.60
N TYR A 100 -12.45 29.77 -4.19
CA TYR A 100 -11.87 30.30 -5.42
C TYR A 100 -11.81 29.28 -6.57
N PHE A 101 -11.49 28.01 -6.32
CA PHE A 101 -11.32 27.01 -7.38
C PHE A 101 -12.65 26.38 -7.83
N LEU A 102 -13.56 26.13 -6.89
CA LEU A 102 -14.85 25.49 -7.18
C LEU A 102 -15.93 26.45 -7.71
N ARG A 103 -15.57 27.71 -8.01
CA ARG A 103 -16.47 28.70 -8.64
C ARG A 103 -16.33 28.71 -10.16
N ARG A 104 -17.30 29.33 -10.85
CA ARG A 104 -17.37 29.37 -12.33
C ARG A 104 -16.30 30.28 -12.94
N GLU A 105 -15.98 31.37 -12.27
CA GLU A 105 -14.78 32.19 -12.55
C GLU A 105 -13.62 31.62 -11.74
N ARG A 106 -12.75 30.86 -12.41
CA ARG A 106 -11.60 30.20 -11.78
C ARG A 106 -10.34 31.04 -11.93
N PRO A 107 -9.77 31.56 -10.83
CA PRO A 107 -8.40 32.05 -10.85
C PRO A 107 -7.43 30.92 -11.24
N SER A 108 -6.25 31.26 -11.74
CA SER A 108 -5.25 30.26 -12.08
C SER A 108 -4.83 29.45 -10.85
N LEU A 109 -4.54 28.15 -11.04
CA LEU A 109 -4.07 27.29 -9.95
C LEU A 109 -2.83 27.88 -9.24
N SER A 110 -1.93 28.51 -9.99
CA SER A 110 -0.75 29.18 -9.44
C SER A 110 -1.10 30.31 -8.47
N ARG A 111 -2.15 31.10 -8.77
CA ARG A 111 -2.64 32.16 -7.88
C ARG A 111 -3.19 31.56 -6.59
N ILE A 112 -4.03 30.53 -6.69
CA ILE A 112 -4.64 29.86 -5.54
C ILE A 112 -3.57 29.23 -4.64
N VAL A 113 -2.57 28.56 -5.24
CA VAL A 113 -1.43 28.01 -4.50
C VAL A 113 -0.64 29.12 -3.78
N THR A 114 -0.46 30.28 -4.41
CA THR A 114 0.24 31.42 -3.79
C THR A 114 -0.54 31.97 -2.60
N GLU A 115 -1.86 32.11 -2.74
CA GLU A 115 -2.75 32.55 -1.65
C GLU A 115 -2.77 31.55 -0.49
N ILE A 116 -2.89 30.24 -0.77
CA ILE A 116 -2.80 29.17 0.23
C ILE A 116 -1.46 29.23 0.98
N ARG A 117 -0.34 29.35 0.27
CA ARG A 117 0.98 29.45 0.91
C ARG A 117 1.05 30.68 1.80
N SER A 118 0.56 31.84 1.35
CA SER A 118 0.50 33.07 2.16
C SER A 118 -0.34 32.88 3.41
N ALA A 119 -1.51 32.24 3.30
CA ALA A 119 -2.38 31.95 4.45
C ALA A 119 -1.70 31.00 5.45
N CYS A 120 -0.99 29.96 4.97
CA CYS A 120 -0.19 29.09 5.83
C CYS A 120 0.90 29.86 6.56
N TRP A 121 1.63 30.75 5.88
CA TRP A 121 2.68 31.59 6.50
C TRP A 121 2.13 32.48 7.61
N GLN A 122 0.99 33.14 7.38
CA GLN A 122 0.34 34.01 8.38
C GLN A 122 -0.08 33.25 9.64
N GLN A 123 -0.39 31.95 9.50
CA GLN A 123 -0.76 31.07 10.60
C GLN A 123 0.43 30.31 11.20
N GLY A 124 1.67 30.59 10.75
CA GLY A 124 2.88 29.88 11.20
C GLY A 124 2.94 28.41 10.78
N LEU A 125 2.15 28.01 9.78
CA LEU A 125 2.08 26.64 9.27
C LEU A 125 3.09 26.44 8.13
N GLN A 126 3.62 25.22 8.03
CA GLN A 126 4.46 24.83 6.90
C GLN A 126 3.65 24.87 5.60
N PRO A 127 4.01 25.72 4.63
CA PRO A 127 3.24 25.89 3.41
C PRO A 127 3.32 24.63 2.52
N PRO A 128 2.21 24.22 1.88
CA PRO A 128 2.22 23.06 1.00
C PRO A 128 3.03 23.33 -0.28
N THR A 129 3.60 22.28 -0.85
CA THR A 129 4.18 22.35 -2.20
C THR A 129 3.04 22.42 -3.24
N ARG A 130 3.31 22.98 -4.43
CA ARG A 130 2.30 23.04 -5.51
C ARG A 130 1.70 21.67 -5.85
N ARG A 131 2.49 20.59 -5.75
CA ARG A 131 2.03 19.22 -6.05
C ARG A 131 1.09 18.65 -4.97
N THR A 132 1.07 19.29 -3.79
CA THR A 132 0.25 18.88 -2.64
C THR A 132 -1.16 19.50 -2.70
N VAL A 133 -1.33 20.64 -3.40
CA VAL A 133 -2.60 21.35 -3.60
C VAL A 133 -3.26 20.88 -4.88
#